data_AF-A0A0P7D835-F1
#
_entry.id   AF-A0A0P7D835-F1
#
_cell.length_a   1.000
_cell.length_b   1.000
_cell.length_c   1.000
_cell.angle_alpha   90.00
_cell.angle_beta   90.00
_cell.angle_gamma   90.00
#
_symmetry.space_group_name_H-M   'P 1'
#
loop_
_entity.id
_entity.type
_entity.pdbx_description
1 polymer ?
#
loop_
_entity_poly.entity_id
_entity_poly.type
_entity_poly.pdbx_seq_one_letter_code
_entity_poly.pdbx_strand_id
1 'polypeptide(L)'
;MNKNLEKFLRKRKLAIKNPEKYRKVYINNTKELNFYIEQGETKRGIPSNDKLPFFNWEVLNTELSIPRNYYEMDAQASFVDDNLLDLGKLNICLSYGYYMITIQSYKFKRFRYRFSREPLRLVSPTSVFQLSIAVILHNNEYARQIYTLFQAGYMKHWVNRSKSHIGDFIILLFDKAKGGNTLKPIVDDFAYQAILDNWDSTDLTKVTAYLNQLCDDQVAQVASPPSKMFFEFDNMNWQFTPYAALMLLTLRAQHGLENPDFDHPGFGNVTSLLLTQPVAPQKDEVLEQLVAKLHEQGFNEKVLLA
;
A
#
# COMPACT_ATOMS: atom_id res chain seq x y z
N MET A 1 11.12 -28.07 8.89
CA MET A 1 10.62 -26.71 8.58
C MET A 1 10.27 -26.67 7.08
N ASN A 2 9.16 -26.05 6.68
CA ASN A 2 8.77 -25.97 5.26
C ASN A 2 9.83 -25.21 4.46
N LYS A 3 10.29 -25.72 3.30
CA LYS A 3 11.32 -25.08 2.45
C LYS A 3 10.99 -23.62 2.11
N ASN A 4 9.72 -23.28 1.94
CA ASN A 4 9.29 -21.90 1.70
C ASN A 4 9.55 -21.01 2.92
N LEU A 5 9.20 -21.48 4.12
CA LEU A 5 9.44 -20.78 5.37
C LEU A 5 10.95 -20.58 5.62
N GLU A 6 11.79 -21.60 5.37
CA GLU A 6 13.25 -21.46 5.49
C GLU A 6 13.81 -20.36 4.58
N LYS A 7 13.37 -20.35 3.32
CA LYS A 7 13.78 -19.34 2.33
C LYS A 7 13.26 -17.96 2.70
N PHE A 8 12.03 -17.87 3.17
CA PHE A 8 11.42 -16.63 3.66
C PHE A 8 12.22 -16.04 4.83
N LEU A 9 12.49 -16.83 5.87
CA LEU A 9 13.25 -16.39 7.05
C LEU A 9 14.69 -15.96 6.69
N ARG A 10 15.34 -16.67 5.75
CA ARG A 10 16.64 -16.25 5.23
C ARG A 10 16.58 -14.90 4.53
N LYS A 11 15.56 -14.66 3.69
CA LYS A 11 15.35 -13.36 3.03
C LYS A 11 15.04 -12.26 4.07
N ARG A 12 14.16 -12.55 5.03
CA ARG A 12 13.78 -11.66 6.14
C ARG A 12 15.02 -11.15 6.87
N LYS A 13 15.93 -12.05 7.27
CA LYS A 13 17.20 -11.67 7.93
C LYS A 13 18.10 -10.76 7.08
N LEU A 14 18.06 -10.86 5.75
CA LEU A 14 18.85 -10.00 4.86
C LEU A 14 18.21 -8.63 4.64
N ALA A 15 16.91 -8.50 4.91
CA ALA A 15 16.12 -7.30 4.62
C ALA A 15 16.48 -6.12 5.53
N ILE A 16 17.04 -6.36 6.71
CA ILE A 16 17.57 -5.33 7.62
C ILE A 16 18.54 -4.39 6.90
N LYS A 17 19.26 -4.90 5.89
CA LYS A 17 20.22 -4.10 5.10
C LYS A 17 19.60 -3.36 3.91
N ASN A 18 18.31 -3.53 3.63
CA ASN A 18 17.67 -2.90 2.47
C ASN A 18 17.62 -1.36 2.54
N PRO A 19 17.28 -0.73 3.69
CA PRO A 19 17.32 0.73 3.79
C PRO A 19 18.69 1.28 3.45
N GLU A 20 19.76 0.65 3.97
CA GLU A 20 21.13 1.09 3.70
C GLU A 20 21.51 0.95 2.22
N LYS A 21 21.14 -0.17 1.58
CA LYS A 21 21.36 -0.36 0.13
C LYS A 21 20.61 0.68 -0.70
N TYR A 22 19.44 1.12 -0.24
CA TYR A 22 18.58 2.06 -0.98
C TYR A 22 18.87 3.53 -0.64
N ARG A 23 19.64 3.81 0.42
CA ARG A 23 19.93 5.16 0.92
C ARG A 23 20.43 6.12 -0.16
N LYS A 24 21.33 5.68 -1.03
CA LYS A 24 21.85 6.53 -2.13
C LYS A 24 20.75 6.96 -3.11
N VAL A 25 19.81 6.06 -3.42
CA VAL A 25 18.66 6.36 -4.29
C VAL A 25 17.75 7.38 -3.61
N TYR A 26 17.47 7.18 -2.32
CA TYR A 26 16.67 8.11 -1.51
C TYR A 26 17.29 9.52 -1.43
N ILE A 27 18.58 9.63 -1.11
CA ILE A 27 19.28 10.93 -1.03
C ILE A 27 19.28 11.64 -2.39
N ASN A 28 19.51 10.92 -3.48
CA ASN A 28 19.47 11.53 -4.81
C ASN A 28 18.07 12.01 -5.18
N ASN A 29 17.02 11.25 -4.84
CA ASN A 29 15.64 11.65 -5.06
C ASN A 29 15.25 12.88 -4.22
N THR A 30 15.77 12.99 -3.00
CA THR A 30 15.52 14.17 -2.14
C THR A 30 16.00 15.46 -2.82
N LYS A 31 17.11 15.41 -3.59
CA LYS A 31 17.57 16.57 -4.38
C LYS A 31 16.59 16.95 -5.50
N GLU A 32 15.94 15.96 -6.11
CA GLU A 32 14.92 16.22 -7.15
C GLU A 32 13.64 16.78 -6.55
N LEU A 33 13.25 16.33 -5.36
CA LEU A 33 12.15 16.93 -4.59
C LEU A 33 12.45 18.38 -4.21
N ASN A 34 13.63 18.66 -3.67
CA ASN A 34 14.03 20.03 -3.32
C ASN A 34 14.06 20.94 -4.55
N PHE A 35 14.55 20.44 -5.68
CA PHE A 35 14.47 21.19 -6.95
C PHE A 35 13.02 21.51 -7.33
N TYR A 36 12.10 20.55 -7.21
CA TYR A 36 10.67 20.80 -7.48
C TYR A 36 10.07 21.81 -6.50
N ILE A 37 10.41 21.72 -5.22
CA ILE A 37 9.94 22.66 -4.18
C ILE A 37 10.34 24.08 -4.55
N GLU A 38 11.59 24.29 -4.94
CA GLU A 38 12.13 25.60 -5.32
C GLU A 38 11.57 26.13 -6.65
N GLN A 39 11.57 25.30 -7.69
CA GLN A 39 11.25 25.74 -9.05
C GLN A 39 9.77 25.60 -9.42
N GLY A 40 9.02 24.76 -8.69
CA GLY A 40 7.65 24.39 -9.03
C GLY A 40 7.52 23.45 -10.23
N GLU A 41 8.62 22.87 -10.72
CA GLU A 41 8.60 21.91 -11.82
C GLU A 41 9.73 20.89 -11.70
N THR A 42 9.57 19.76 -12.37
CA THR A 42 10.66 18.76 -12.42
C THR A 42 11.66 19.14 -13.51
N LYS A 43 12.93 18.75 -13.36
CA LYS A 43 13.96 18.93 -14.41
C LYS A 43 13.61 18.29 -15.74
N ARG A 44 12.76 17.26 -15.73
CA ARG A 44 12.31 16.55 -16.93
C ARG A 44 11.18 17.30 -17.66
N GLY A 45 10.64 18.36 -17.05
CA GLY A 45 9.47 19.08 -17.53
C GLY A 45 8.18 18.26 -17.45
N ILE A 46 7.14 18.76 -18.13
CA ILE A 46 5.86 18.08 -18.27
C ILE A 46 5.64 17.59 -19.72
N PRO A 47 4.98 16.44 -19.92
CA PRO A 47 4.53 16.05 -21.25
C PRO A 47 3.55 17.07 -21.83
N SER A 48 3.58 17.26 -23.15
CA SER A 48 2.54 18.01 -23.86
C SER A 48 1.35 17.11 -24.19
N ASN A 49 0.13 17.68 -24.16
CA ASN A 49 -1.08 17.04 -24.68
C ASN A 49 -2.09 18.10 -25.08
N ASP A 50 -2.41 18.15 -26.37
CA ASP A 50 -3.25 19.20 -26.96
C ASP A 50 -4.72 19.15 -26.50
N LYS A 51 -5.20 17.96 -26.11
CA LYS A 51 -6.58 17.81 -25.63
C LYS A 51 -6.74 18.31 -24.20
N LEU A 52 -5.75 18.03 -23.36
CA LEU A 52 -5.85 18.34 -21.94
C LEU A 52 -4.46 18.46 -21.29
N PRO A 53 -4.01 19.68 -20.95
CA PRO A 53 -2.67 19.91 -20.41
C PRO A 53 -2.45 19.20 -19.07
N PHE A 54 -1.19 19.00 -18.74
CA PHE A 54 -0.74 18.46 -17.45
C PHE A 54 -0.44 19.59 -16.47
N PHE A 55 -0.75 19.38 -15.20
CA PHE A 55 -0.19 20.17 -14.12
C PHE A 55 1.22 19.67 -13.77
N ASN A 56 2.09 20.57 -13.29
CA ASN A 56 3.48 20.23 -12.93
C ASN A 56 3.57 19.09 -11.91
N TRP A 57 2.62 19.00 -10.98
CA TRP A 57 2.64 17.97 -9.97
C TRP A 57 2.21 16.59 -10.49
N GLU A 58 1.60 16.48 -11.68
CA GLU A 58 1.17 15.19 -12.23
C GLU A 58 2.34 14.28 -12.64
N VAL A 59 3.54 14.84 -12.77
CA VAL A 59 4.74 14.09 -13.12
C VAL A 59 5.55 13.60 -11.93
N LEU A 60 5.16 13.98 -10.70
CA LEU A 60 5.76 13.50 -9.45
C LEU A 60 5.42 12.02 -9.22
N ASN A 61 6.16 11.13 -9.88
CA ASN A 61 5.97 9.68 -9.77
C ASN A 61 7.11 9.09 -8.93
N THR A 62 8.33 9.14 -9.47
CA THR A 62 9.52 8.63 -8.79
C THR A 62 9.80 9.40 -7.51
N GLU A 63 9.56 10.71 -7.57
CA GLU A 63 9.81 11.70 -6.53
C GLU A 63 9.05 11.38 -5.24
N LEU A 64 7.80 10.90 -5.35
CA LEU A 64 6.99 10.46 -4.21
C LEU A 64 7.16 8.96 -3.90
N SER A 65 7.37 8.12 -4.92
CA SER A 65 7.46 6.67 -4.72
C SER A 65 8.75 6.22 -4.03
N ILE A 66 9.88 6.92 -4.25
CA ILE A 66 11.18 6.58 -3.69
C ILE A 66 11.21 6.79 -2.17
N PRO A 67 10.81 7.95 -1.62
CA PRO A 67 10.71 8.14 -0.16
C PRO A 67 9.72 7.17 0.48
N ARG A 68 8.54 6.98 -0.12
CA ARG A 68 7.56 5.98 0.33
C ARG A 68 8.20 4.60 0.47
N ASN A 69 8.90 4.14 -0.56
CA ASN A 69 9.58 2.85 -0.54
C ASN A 69 10.69 2.83 0.51
N TYR A 70 11.49 3.89 0.62
CA TYR A 70 12.56 3.96 1.61
C TYR A 70 12.03 3.82 3.04
N TYR A 71 11.02 4.61 3.40
CA TYR A 71 10.40 4.54 4.74
C TYR A 71 9.72 3.20 4.99
N GLU A 72 9.16 2.55 3.97
CA GLU A 72 8.64 1.20 4.16
C GLU A 72 9.75 0.16 4.39
N MET A 73 10.85 0.22 3.64
CA MET A 73 11.99 -0.69 3.88
C MET A 73 12.51 -0.51 5.31
N ASP A 74 12.55 0.73 5.79
CA ASP A 74 13.07 1.09 7.10
C ASP A 74 12.11 0.64 8.22
N ALA A 75 10.79 0.81 8.02
CA ALA A 75 9.79 0.26 8.92
C ALA A 75 9.85 -1.28 8.97
N GLN A 76 9.99 -1.91 7.81
CA GLN A 76 10.13 -3.35 7.70
C GLN A 76 11.42 -3.85 8.36
N ALA A 77 12.53 -3.13 8.24
CA ALA A 77 13.78 -3.47 8.92
C ALA A 77 13.60 -3.44 10.44
N SER A 78 12.98 -2.39 10.99
CA SER A 78 12.60 -2.33 12.40
C SER A 78 11.71 -3.49 12.83
N PHE A 79 10.72 -3.87 12.01
CA PHE A 79 9.89 -5.04 12.30
C PHE A 79 10.68 -6.36 12.29
N VAL A 80 11.70 -6.49 11.45
CA VAL A 80 12.56 -7.68 11.44
C VAL A 80 13.44 -7.76 12.68
N ASP A 81 13.96 -6.63 13.16
CA ASP A 81 14.86 -6.59 14.33
C ASP A 81 14.10 -6.69 15.66
N ASP A 82 13.02 -5.93 15.81
CA ASP A 82 12.35 -5.74 17.11
C ASP A 82 11.01 -6.48 17.23
N ASN A 83 10.51 -7.08 16.15
CA ASN A 83 9.14 -7.64 16.05
C ASN A 83 8.04 -6.61 16.41
N LEU A 84 8.29 -5.33 16.18
CA LEU A 84 7.35 -4.24 16.41
C LEU A 84 7.17 -3.39 15.15
N LEU A 85 5.96 -2.87 14.96
CA LEU A 85 5.70 -1.92 13.87
C LEU A 85 6.31 -0.56 14.22
N ASP A 86 7.20 -0.05 13.35
CA ASP A 86 7.66 1.33 13.46
C ASP A 86 6.57 2.28 12.91
N LEU A 87 5.73 2.75 13.83
CA LEU A 87 4.57 3.57 13.49
C LEU A 87 4.97 4.91 12.88
N GLY A 88 6.11 5.50 13.30
CA GLY A 88 6.59 6.76 12.76
C GLY A 88 6.97 6.62 11.29
N LYS A 89 7.76 5.58 10.96
CA LYS A 89 8.17 5.30 9.57
C LYS A 89 7.00 4.87 8.70
N LEU A 90 6.09 4.04 9.22
CA LEU A 90 4.87 3.65 8.49
C LEU A 90 3.98 4.86 8.21
N ASN A 91 3.91 5.82 9.12
CA ASN A 91 3.12 7.03 8.92
C ASN A 91 3.72 7.95 7.84
N ILE A 92 5.03 8.16 7.86
CA ILE A 92 5.70 8.93 6.79
C ILE A 92 5.55 8.20 5.44
N CYS A 93 5.72 6.87 5.41
CA CYS A 93 5.45 6.05 4.24
C CYS A 93 4.03 6.28 3.71
N LEU A 94 3.02 6.22 4.60
CA LEU A 94 1.62 6.47 4.27
C LEU A 94 1.42 7.87 3.71
N SER A 95 2.02 8.89 4.30
CA SER A 95 1.88 10.27 3.84
C SER A 95 2.39 10.44 2.41
N TYR A 96 3.60 9.96 2.08
CA TYR A 96 4.07 9.98 0.69
C TYR A 96 3.17 9.17 -0.25
N GLY A 97 2.74 7.98 0.18
CA GLY A 97 1.84 7.13 -0.59
C GLY A 97 0.47 7.75 -0.85
N TYR A 98 -0.07 8.51 0.10
CA TYR A 98 -1.33 9.24 0.00
C TYR A 98 -1.29 10.30 -1.11
N TYR A 99 -0.25 11.16 -1.13
CA TYR A 99 -0.10 12.16 -2.20
C TYR A 99 0.12 11.49 -3.56
N MET A 100 0.93 10.43 -3.60
CA MET A 100 1.17 9.66 -4.83
C MET A 100 -0.14 9.07 -5.38
N ILE A 101 -0.95 8.44 -4.53
CA ILE A 101 -2.24 7.84 -4.92
C ILE A 101 -3.25 8.92 -5.32
N THR A 102 -3.26 10.07 -4.65
CA THR A 102 -4.12 11.20 -5.00
C THR A 102 -3.83 11.72 -6.41
N ILE A 103 -2.55 11.90 -6.72
CA ILE A 103 -2.09 12.27 -8.07
C ILE A 103 -2.46 11.19 -9.09
N GLN A 104 -2.27 9.91 -8.77
CA GLN A 104 -2.65 8.80 -9.66
C GLN A 104 -4.15 8.75 -9.93
N SER A 105 -4.99 8.88 -8.90
CA SER A 105 -6.46 8.99 -9.04
C SER A 105 -6.84 10.08 -10.02
N TYR A 106 -6.29 11.27 -9.85
CA TYR A 106 -6.55 12.39 -10.75
C TYR A 106 -6.13 12.08 -12.19
N LYS A 107 -4.91 11.57 -12.38
CA LYS A 107 -4.39 11.20 -13.70
C LYS A 107 -5.28 10.17 -14.40
N PHE A 108 -5.74 9.16 -13.67
CA PHE A 108 -6.55 8.09 -14.27
C PHE A 108 -7.99 8.52 -14.57
N LYS A 109 -8.60 9.38 -13.75
CA LYS A 109 -9.89 10.04 -14.10
C LYS A 109 -9.78 10.81 -15.42
N ARG A 110 -8.61 11.42 -15.71
CA ARG A 110 -8.35 12.22 -16.92
C ARG A 110 -7.75 11.44 -18.09
N PHE A 111 -7.31 10.21 -17.86
CA PHE A 111 -6.56 9.42 -18.84
C PHE A 111 -7.36 9.17 -20.11
N ARG A 112 -8.66 8.86 -19.97
CA ARG A 112 -9.55 8.67 -21.11
C ARG A 112 -9.70 9.93 -21.96
N TYR A 113 -9.73 11.11 -21.36
CA TYR A 113 -9.80 12.37 -22.11
C TYR A 113 -8.50 12.67 -22.87
N ARG A 114 -7.35 12.44 -22.22
CA ARG A 114 -6.03 12.66 -22.84
C ARG A 114 -5.70 11.68 -23.96
N PHE A 115 -6.04 10.41 -23.77
CA PHE A 115 -5.52 9.31 -24.61
C PHE A 115 -6.61 8.49 -25.30
N SER A 116 -7.89 8.81 -25.08
CA SER A 116 -9.03 8.13 -25.71
C SER A 116 -9.06 6.61 -25.49
N ARG A 117 -8.50 6.14 -24.36
CA ARG A 117 -8.49 4.73 -23.95
C ARG A 117 -8.48 4.60 -22.42
N GLU A 118 -8.79 3.43 -21.89
CA GLU A 118 -8.72 3.14 -20.44
C GLU A 118 -7.25 2.93 -19.97
N PRO A 119 -6.91 3.31 -18.73
CA PRO A 119 -5.58 3.09 -18.14
C PRO A 119 -5.39 1.65 -17.64
N LEU A 120 -5.51 0.68 -18.54
CA LEU A 120 -5.42 -0.75 -18.20
C LEU A 120 -4.07 -1.09 -17.58
N ARG A 121 -4.09 -1.70 -16.38
CA ARG A 121 -2.92 -2.19 -15.64
C ARG A 121 -1.84 -1.13 -15.39
N LEU A 122 -2.24 0.14 -15.20
CA LEU A 122 -1.31 1.24 -14.94
C LEU A 122 -1.16 1.60 -13.46
N VAL A 123 -2.07 1.15 -12.58
CA VAL A 123 -1.89 1.27 -11.12
C VAL A 123 -0.97 0.15 -10.65
N SER A 124 0.10 0.51 -9.93
CA SER A 124 1.06 -0.45 -9.37
C SER A 124 0.36 -1.38 -8.36
N PRO A 125 0.64 -2.70 -8.38
CA PRO A 125 0.06 -3.66 -7.44
C PRO A 125 0.39 -3.30 -5.99
N THR A 126 1.58 -2.76 -5.72
CA THR A 126 2.02 -2.35 -4.38
C THR A 126 1.21 -1.21 -3.78
N SER A 127 0.42 -0.48 -4.57
CA SER A 127 -0.37 0.66 -4.09
C SER A 127 -1.44 0.22 -3.08
N VAL A 128 -1.90 -1.03 -3.14
CA VAL A 128 -2.91 -1.58 -2.22
C VAL A 128 -2.42 -1.58 -0.77
N PHE A 129 -1.11 -1.69 -0.52
CA PHE A 129 -0.59 -1.67 0.85
C PHE A 129 -0.70 -0.30 1.52
N GLN A 130 -0.85 0.78 0.75
CA GLN A 130 -1.16 2.09 1.33
C GLN A 130 -2.55 2.11 1.96
N LEU A 131 -3.51 1.38 1.38
CA LEU A 131 -4.83 1.18 1.99
C LEU A 131 -4.69 0.38 3.29
N SER A 132 -3.91 -0.70 3.28
CA SER A 132 -3.66 -1.51 4.48
C SER A 132 -3.00 -0.68 5.59
N ILE A 133 -1.96 0.11 5.28
CA ILE A 133 -1.27 0.96 6.26
C ILE A 133 -2.24 2.02 6.81
N ALA A 134 -3.06 2.66 5.97
CA ALA A 134 -4.04 3.64 6.43
C ALA A 134 -5.03 3.02 7.43
N VAL A 135 -5.50 1.80 7.17
CA VAL A 135 -6.37 1.05 8.07
C VAL A 135 -5.66 0.70 9.38
N ILE A 136 -4.45 0.13 9.31
CA ILE A 136 -3.64 -0.29 10.47
C ILE A 136 -3.35 0.91 11.40
N LEU A 137 -3.07 2.09 10.84
CA LEU A 137 -2.84 3.32 11.61
C LEU A 137 -4.13 4.02 12.09
N HIS A 138 -5.31 3.42 11.81
CA HIS A 138 -6.65 3.95 12.06
C HIS A 138 -6.90 5.34 11.41
N ASN A 139 -6.25 5.59 10.27
CA ASN A 139 -6.45 6.81 9.50
C ASN A 139 -7.60 6.63 8.50
N ASN A 140 -8.82 6.71 9.01
CA ASN A 140 -10.05 6.48 8.25
C ASN A 140 -10.23 7.45 7.08
N GLU A 141 -9.77 8.69 7.21
CA GLU A 141 -9.83 9.68 6.13
C GLU A 141 -8.98 9.25 4.95
N TYR A 142 -7.69 8.95 5.19
CA TYR A 142 -6.79 8.49 4.14
C TYR A 142 -7.23 7.15 3.56
N ALA A 143 -7.69 6.20 4.39
CA ALA A 143 -8.17 4.91 3.91
C ALA A 143 -9.33 5.09 2.92
N ARG A 144 -10.33 5.91 3.26
CA ARG A 144 -11.47 6.21 2.37
C ARG A 144 -11.03 6.90 1.09
N GLN A 145 -10.11 7.87 1.20
CA GLN A 145 -9.58 8.64 0.07
C GLN A 145 -8.75 7.77 -0.88
N ILE A 146 -7.83 6.97 -0.36
CA ILE A 146 -7.05 5.99 -1.13
C ILE A 146 -8.00 4.99 -1.80
N TYR A 147 -9.03 4.53 -1.09
CA TYR A 147 -9.99 3.59 -1.63
C TYR A 147 -10.76 4.13 -2.85
N THR A 148 -10.95 5.44 -3.00
CA THR A 148 -11.63 6.01 -4.19
C THR A 148 -10.95 5.61 -5.51
N LEU A 149 -9.61 5.50 -5.52
CA LEU A 149 -8.86 5.01 -6.69
C LEU A 149 -9.31 3.60 -7.06
N PHE A 150 -9.31 2.71 -6.06
CA PHE A 150 -9.62 1.30 -6.25
C PHE A 150 -11.09 1.09 -6.58
N GLN A 151 -11.99 1.83 -5.93
CA GLN A 151 -13.41 1.82 -6.26
C GLN A 151 -13.68 2.19 -7.72
N ALA A 152 -13.00 3.22 -8.23
CA ALA A 152 -13.20 3.68 -9.60
C ALA A 152 -12.56 2.76 -10.65
N GLY A 153 -11.44 2.10 -10.29
CA GLY A 153 -10.57 1.42 -11.24
C GLY A 153 -10.55 -0.11 -11.18
N TYR A 154 -10.98 -0.73 -10.07
CA TYR A 154 -10.86 -2.18 -9.85
C TYR A 154 -11.59 -2.99 -10.92
N MET A 155 -12.91 -2.78 -11.06
CA MET A 155 -13.73 -3.44 -12.09
C MET A 155 -13.34 -3.05 -13.53
N LYS A 156 -12.59 -1.96 -13.71
CA LYS A 156 -12.07 -1.49 -15.01
C LYS A 156 -10.65 -1.99 -15.32
N HIS A 157 -10.11 -2.87 -14.47
CA HIS A 157 -8.76 -3.41 -14.62
C HIS A 157 -7.65 -2.35 -14.65
N TRP A 158 -7.80 -1.25 -13.90
CA TRP A 158 -6.75 -0.24 -13.77
C TRP A 158 -5.53 -0.76 -12.99
N VAL A 159 -5.75 -1.68 -12.04
CA VAL A 159 -4.71 -2.31 -11.23
C VAL A 159 -3.99 -3.40 -12.02
N ASN A 160 -2.65 -3.33 -12.05
CA ASN A 160 -1.85 -4.43 -12.57
C ASN A 160 -1.89 -5.57 -11.55
N ARG A 161 -2.55 -6.68 -11.93
CA ARG A 161 -2.80 -7.80 -11.03
C ARG A 161 -1.68 -8.84 -11.08
N SER A 162 -1.33 -9.32 -9.91
CA SER A 162 -0.49 -10.50 -9.68
C SER A 162 -1.29 -11.79 -9.78
N LYS A 163 -0.58 -12.92 -9.86
CA LYS A 163 -1.18 -14.25 -9.80
C LYS A 163 -1.68 -14.66 -8.42
N SER A 164 -1.28 -13.95 -7.36
CA SER A 164 -1.72 -14.28 -6.00
C SER A 164 -3.08 -13.71 -5.64
N HIS A 165 -3.50 -12.63 -6.29
CA HIS A 165 -4.74 -11.93 -6.00
C HIS A 165 -4.86 -11.39 -4.56
N ILE A 166 -3.73 -11.28 -3.82
CA ILE A 166 -3.72 -10.68 -2.48
C ILE A 166 -4.08 -9.19 -2.53
N GLY A 167 -3.70 -8.49 -3.61
CA GLY A 167 -4.12 -7.11 -3.84
C GLY A 167 -5.63 -6.99 -4.05
N ASP A 168 -6.25 -7.93 -4.76
CA ASP A 168 -7.71 -8.00 -4.93
C ASP A 168 -8.38 -8.23 -3.57
N PHE A 169 -7.84 -9.12 -2.72
CA PHE A 169 -8.32 -9.34 -1.35
C PHE A 169 -8.32 -8.07 -0.51
N ILE A 170 -7.22 -7.31 -0.50
CA ILE A 170 -7.10 -6.07 0.27
C ILE A 170 -8.19 -5.05 -0.13
N ILE A 171 -8.41 -4.88 -1.43
CA ILE A 171 -9.41 -3.95 -1.96
C ILE A 171 -10.82 -4.40 -1.57
N LEU A 172 -11.14 -5.68 -1.79
CA LEU A 172 -12.47 -6.25 -1.55
C LEU A 172 -12.80 -6.33 -0.06
N LEU A 173 -11.83 -6.64 0.80
CA LEU A 173 -12.00 -6.66 2.25
C LEU A 173 -12.40 -5.28 2.77
N PHE A 174 -11.71 -4.22 2.32
CA PHE A 174 -12.08 -2.86 2.70
C PHE A 174 -13.47 -2.47 2.18
N ASP A 175 -13.81 -2.86 0.95
CA ASP A 175 -15.13 -2.59 0.38
C ASP A 175 -16.26 -3.24 1.16
N LYS A 176 -16.02 -4.46 1.66
CA LYS A 176 -16.97 -5.22 2.45
C LYS A 176 -17.10 -4.67 3.86
N ALA A 177 -15.98 -4.40 4.54
CA ALA A 177 -15.98 -3.89 5.91
C ALA A 177 -16.67 -2.53 6.03
N LYS A 178 -16.53 -1.63 5.05
CA LYS A 178 -17.23 -0.33 5.05
C LYS A 178 -18.73 -0.41 4.69
N GLY A 179 -19.28 -1.61 4.51
CA GLY A 179 -20.69 -1.82 4.12
C GLY A 179 -21.02 -1.47 2.67
N GLY A 180 -20.01 -1.27 1.81
CA GLY A 180 -20.22 -0.94 0.40
C GLY A 180 -20.75 -2.12 -0.40
N ASN A 181 -20.04 -3.26 -0.31
CA ASN A 181 -20.30 -4.47 -1.12
C ASN A 181 -20.57 -4.15 -2.60
N THR A 182 -19.85 -3.15 -3.11
CA THR A 182 -19.99 -2.58 -4.45
C THR A 182 -19.08 -3.26 -5.47
N LEU A 183 -18.00 -3.88 -4.99
CA LEU A 183 -17.02 -4.59 -5.80
C LEU A 183 -17.18 -6.10 -5.65
N LYS A 184 -16.82 -6.84 -6.70
CA LYS A 184 -16.81 -8.31 -6.72
C LYS A 184 -15.51 -8.80 -7.33
N PRO A 185 -14.98 -9.97 -6.92
CA PRO A 185 -13.80 -10.54 -7.55
C PRO A 185 -13.95 -10.57 -9.08
N ILE A 186 -12.90 -10.14 -9.77
CA ILE A 186 -12.81 -10.13 -11.24
C ILE A 186 -11.87 -11.21 -11.76
N VAL A 187 -11.72 -12.28 -10.98
CA VAL A 187 -11.00 -13.51 -11.32
C VAL A 187 -11.85 -14.70 -10.93
N ASP A 188 -11.79 -15.74 -11.74
CA ASP A 188 -12.36 -17.03 -11.40
C ASP A 188 -11.57 -17.67 -10.25
N ASP A 189 -12.23 -18.53 -9.46
CA ASP A 189 -11.62 -19.28 -8.36
C ASP A 189 -10.83 -18.43 -7.35
N PHE A 190 -11.39 -17.26 -7.01
CA PHE A 190 -10.75 -16.32 -6.09
C PHE A 190 -10.45 -16.95 -4.72
N ALA A 191 -9.16 -17.16 -4.44
CA ALA A 191 -8.67 -17.95 -3.29
C ALA A 191 -9.09 -17.42 -1.90
N TYR A 192 -9.45 -16.14 -1.80
CA TYR A 192 -9.81 -15.50 -0.53
C TYR A 192 -11.31 -15.28 -0.36
N GLN A 193 -12.15 -15.89 -1.20
CA GLN A 193 -13.60 -15.73 -1.16
C GLN A 193 -14.19 -16.10 0.21
N ALA A 194 -13.75 -17.22 0.79
CA ALA A 194 -14.22 -17.67 2.11
C ALA A 194 -13.91 -16.67 3.23
N ILE A 195 -12.72 -16.02 3.17
CA ILE A 195 -12.32 -14.97 4.12
C ILE A 195 -13.24 -13.77 3.95
N LEU A 196 -13.50 -13.32 2.72
CA LEU A 196 -14.41 -12.20 2.47
C LEU A 196 -15.82 -12.53 2.97
N ASP A 197 -16.34 -13.72 2.73
CA ASP A 197 -17.71 -14.11 3.13
C ASP A 197 -17.91 -14.23 4.63
N ASN A 198 -16.83 -14.40 5.38
CA ASN A 198 -16.89 -14.64 6.82
C ASN A 198 -15.89 -13.75 7.58
N TRP A 199 -15.57 -12.57 7.04
CA TRP A 199 -14.57 -11.66 7.62
C TRP A 199 -15.00 -11.19 9.02
N ASP A 200 -16.30 -11.14 9.27
CA ASP A 200 -16.99 -10.76 10.49
C ASP A 200 -17.36 -11.95 11.39
N SER A 201 -16.88 -13.16 11.06
CA SER A 201 -17.12 -14.37 11.84
C SER A 201 -16.75 -14.20 13.31
N THR A 202 -17.64 -14.61 14.21
CA THR A 202 -17.37 -14.70 15.66
C THR A 202 -16.64 -15.99 16.05
N ASP A 203 -16.58 -16.97 15.15
CA ASP A 203 -15.79 -18.19 15.33
C ASP A 203 -14.30 -17.87 15.16
N LEU A 204 -13.59 -17.75 16.29
CA LEU A 204 -12.16 -17.42 16.34
C LEU A 204 -11.28 -18.51 15.70
N THR A 205 -11.74 -19.77 15.64
CA THR A 205 -10.98 -20.84 14.99
C THR A 205 -10.97 -20.65 13.48
N LYS A 206 -12.10 -20.22 12.89
CA LYS A 206 -12.14 -19.81 11.48
C LYS A 206 -11.24 -18.62 11.21
N VAL A 207 -11.27 -17.61 12.09
CA VAL A 207 -10.42 -16.43 11.94
C VAL A 207 -8.93 -16.81 11.97
N THR A 208 -8.52 -17.67 12.91
CA THR A 208 -7.17 -18.23 12.95
C THR A 208 -6.80 -18.97 11.67
N ALA A 209 -7.71 -19.75 11.08
CA ALA A 209 -7.47 -20.42 9.79
C ALA A 209 -7.24 -19.41 8.65
N TYR A 210 -8.02 -18.32 8.60
CA TYR A 210 -7.85 -17.25 7.62
C TYR A 210 -6.52 -16.51 7.79
N LEU A 211 -6.11 -16.24 9.02
CA LEU A 211 -4.83 -15.61 9.32
C LEU A 211 -3.65 -16.51 8.92
N ASN A 212 -3.75 -17.82 9.17
CA ASN A 212 -2.77 -18.79 8.67
C ASN A 212 -2.70 -18.75 7.14
N GLN A 213 -3.84 -18.82 6.43
CA GLN A 213 -3.86 -18.76 4.96
C GLN A 213 -3.16 -17.50 4.44
N LEU A 214 -3.50 -16.32 4.96
CA LEU A 214 -2.91 -15.05 4.52
C LEU A 214 -1.39 -15.00 4.75
N CYS A 215 -0.94 -15.45 5.92
CA CYS A 215 0.48 -15.46 6.29
C CYS A 215 1.28 -16.51 5.50
N ASP A 216 0.77 -17.73 5.35
CA ASP A 216 1.40 -18.81 4.60
C ASP A 216 1.51 -18.46 3.12
N ASP A 217 0.47 -17.85 2.54
CA ASP A 217 0.48 -17.38 1.16
C ASP A 217 1.54 -16.29 0.96
N GLN A 218 1.64 -15.32 1.87
CA GLN A 218 2.71 -14.32 1.82
C GLN A 218 4.10 -14.97 1.90
N VAL A 219 4.30 -15.92 2.82
CA VAL A 219 5.55 -16.69 2.94
C VAL A 219 5.89 -17.41 1.63
N ALA A 220 4.92 -18.11 1.04
CA ALA A 220 5.11 -18.84 -0.22
C ALA A 220 5.42 -17.90 -1.40
N GLN A 221 4.76 -16.74 -1.47
CA GLN A 221 4.94 -15.77 -2.53
C GLN A 221 6.31 -15.09 -2.44
N VAL A 222 6.71 -14.62 -1.26
CA VAL A 222 8.04 -14.04 -1.03
C VAL A 222 9.15 -15.07 -1.25
N ALA A 223 8.92 -16.34 -0.91
CA ALA A 223 9.86 -17.43 -1.19
C ALA A 223 9.94 -17.79 -2.68
N SER A 224 8.95 -17.45 -3.50
CA SER A 224 8.90 -17.84 -4.90
C SER A 224 9.92 -17.10 -5.78
N PRO A 225 10.31 -17.67 -6.93
CA PRO A 225 11.14 -16.97 -7.92
C PRO A 225 10.32 -15.90 -8.67
N PRO A 226 10.98 -14.86 -9.24
CA PRO A 226 10.29 -13.79 -9.97
C PRO A 226 9.39 -14.27 -11.13
N SER A 227 9.72 -15.42 -11.74
CA SER A 227 8.92 -16.02 -12.82
C SER A 227 7.49 -16.41 -12.42
N LYS A 228 7.18 -16.46 -11.11
CA LYS A 228 5.83 -16.69 -10.62
C LYS A 228 4.92 -15.47 -10.70
N MET A 229 5.46 -14.28 -11.02
CA MET A 229 4.68 -13.05 -11.24
C MET A 229 3.90 -12.58 -10.00
N PHE A 230 4.51 -12.70 -8.82
CA PHE A 230 3.96 -12.13 -7.58
C PHE A 230 4.43 -10.69 -7.42
N PHE A 231 3.67 -9.74 -7.97
CA PHE A 231 4.14 -8.37 -8.18
C PHE A 231 3.92 -7.44 -6.97
N GLU A 232 3.06 -7.78 -6.01
CA GLU A 232 2.86 -7.00 -4.78
C GLU A 232 4.11 -7.02 -3.90
N PHE A 233 4.78 -8.17 -3.83
CA PHE A 233 5.93 -8.38 -2.97
C PHE A 233 7.24 -8.06 -3.70
N ASP A 234 7.47 -6.76 -3.91
CA ASP A 234 8.67 -6.24 -4.57
C ASP A 234 9.95 -6.78 -3.88
N ASN A 235 11.04 -6.90 -4.62
CA ASN A 235 12.27 -7.55 -4.19
C ASN A 235 12.89 -6.93 -2.92
N MET A 236 12.54 -5.69 -2.56
CA MET A 236 13.06 -4.99 -1.39
C MET A 236 12.00 -4.51 -0.39
N ASN A 237 10.71 -4.45 -0.78
CA ASN A 237 9.63 -3.81 -0.04
C ASN A 237 8.42 -4.73 0.14
N TRP A 238 7.59 -4.46 1.16
CA TRP A 238 6.28 -5.07 1.39
C TRP A 238 6.28 -6.57 1.72
N GLN A 239 7.45 -7.18 1.94
CA GLN A 239 7.62 -8.64 2.01
C GLN A 239 7.41 -9.21 3.41
N PHE A 240 7.82 -8.48 4.45
CA PHE A 240 8.00 -9.05 5.79
C PHE A 240 7.03 -8.50 6.83
N THR A 241 6.28 -7.44 6.52
CA THR A 241 5.14 -7.01 7.33
C THR A 241 3.88 -7.71 6.84
N PRO A 242 3.08 -8.37 7.72
CA PRO A 242 1.90 -9.13 7.30
C PRO A 242 0.67 -8.23 7.08
N TYR A 243 0.77 -7.26 6.15
CA TYR A 243 -0.23 -6.19 5.97
C TYR A 243 -1.66 -6.69 5.74
N ALA A 244 -1.85 -7.78 4.99
CA ALA A 244 -3.18 -8.32 4.72
C ALA A 244 -3.84 -8.92 5.98
N ALA A 245 -3.07 -9.66 6.79
CA ALA A 245 -3.54 -10.23 8.05
C ALA A 245 -3.79 -9.13 9.09
N LEU A 246 -2.87 -8.16 9.21
CA LEU A 246 -3.04 -7.00 10.08
C LEU A 246 -4.28 -6.19 9.72
N MET A 247 -4.51 -5.94 8.43
CA MET A 247 -5.70 -5.23 7.97
C MET A 247 -7.00 -5.97 8.33
N LEU A 248 -7.06 -7.30 8.19
CA LEU A 248 -8.22 -8.09 8.63
C LEU A 248 -8.48 -7.93 10.13
N LEU A 249 -7.44 -8.11 10.94
CA LEU A 249 -7.54 -7.97 12.39
C LEU A 249 -7.95 -6.55 12.81
N THR A 250 -7.35 -5.51 12.20
CA THR A 250 -7.69 -4.11 12.49
C THR A 250 -9.13 -3.78 12.12
N LEU A 251 -9.60 -4.19 10.93
CA LEU A 251 -10.99 -3.95 10.53
C LEU A 251 -11.96 -4.65 11.47
N ARG A 252 -11.67 -5.89 11.88
CA ARG A 252 -12.48 -6.60 12.88
C ARG A 252 -12.56 -5.85 14.21
N ALA A 253 -11.42 -5.42 14.75
CA ALA A 253 -11.36 -4.67 15.99
C ALA A 253 -12.13 -3.34 15.91
N GLN A 254 -12.02 -2.62 14.79
CA GLN A 254 -12.76 -1.37 14.53
C GLN A 254 -14.28 -1.57 14.46
N HIS A 255 -14.75 -2.79 14.16
CA HIS A 255 -16.16 -3.17 14.16
C HIS A 255 -16.61 -3.83 15.46
N GLY A 256 -15.79 -3.79 16.52
CA GLY A 256 -16.11 -4.37 17.82
C GLY A 256 -16.09 -5.90 17.84
N LEU A 257 -15.47 -6.54 16.84
CA LEU A 257 -15.30 -7.98 16.77
C LEU A 257 -14.04 -8.42 17.52
N GLU A 258 -14.15 -9.52 18.26
CA GLU A 258 -13.02 -10.13 18.94
C GLU A 258 -12.02 -10.73 17.93
N ASN A 259 -10.73 -10.67 18.25
CA ASN A 259 -9.67 -11.28 17.46
C ASN A 259 -8.99 -12.40 18.26
N PRO A 260 -8.58 -13.50 17.60
CA PRO A 260 -7.80 -14.53 18.28
C PRO A 260 -6.41 -14.00 18.66
N ASP A 261 -5.81 -14.54 19.71
CA ASP A 261 -4.37 -14.44 19.92
C ASP A 261 -3.66 -15.30 18.86
N PHE A 262 -2.95 -14.66 17.93
CA PHE A 262 -2.44 -15.32 16.73
C PHE A 262 -0.93 -15.10 16.58
N ASP A 263 -0.20 -16.21 16.63
CA ASP A 263 1.24 -16.28 16.35
C ASP A 263 1.48 -17.07 15.05
N HIS A 264 2.43 -16.60 14.24
CA HIS A 264 2.82 -17.27 13.00
C HIS A 264 4.34 -17.46 12.91
N PRO A 265 4.85 -18.64 12.51
CA PRO A 265 6.30 -18.91 12.44
C PRO A 265 7.11 -17.92 11.58
N GLY A 266 6.47 -17.28 10.60
CA GLY A 266 7.09 -16.26 9.75
C GLY A 266 7.07 -14.84 10.32
N PHE A 267 6.13 -14.51 11.21
CA PHE A 267 5.82 -13.13 11.60
C PHE A 267 5.79 -12.88 13.12
N GLY A 268 5.84 -13.92 13.96
CA GLY A 268 5.63 -13.81 15.39
C GLY A 268 4.16 -13.55 15.74
N ASN A 269 3.91 -12.94 16.91
CA ASN A 269 2.56 -12.62 17.36
C ASN A 269 2.02 -11.42 16.58
N VAL A 270 1.11 -11.68 15.65
CA VAL A 270 0.52 -10.65 14.79
C VAL A 270 -0.56 -9.87 15.53
N THR A 271 -1.30 -10.52 16.43
CA THR A 271 -2.36 -9.86 17.22
C THR A 271 -1.78 -8.80 18.16
N SER A 272 -0.58 -9.01 18.70
CA SER A 272 0.10 -8.02 19.55
C SER A 272 0.54 -6.75 18.82
N LEU A 273 0.51 -6.74 17.49
CA LEU A 273 0.85 -5.57 16.67
C LEU A 273 -0.33 -4.61 16.47
N LEU A 274 -1.54 -4.97 16.94
CA LEU A 274 -2.71 -4.12 16.79
C LEU A 274 -2.61 -2.86 17.65
N LEU A 275 -3.05 -1.74 17.06
CA LEU A 275 -3.11 -0.47 17.74
C LEU A 275 -4.39 -0.34 18.54
N THR A 276 -4.28 0.28 19.72
CA THR A 276 -5.43 0.61 20.57
C THR A 276 -5.95 2.02 20.29
N GLN A 277 -5.14 2.89 19.69
CA GLN A 277 -5.49 4.28 19.39
C GLN A 277 -5.02 4.69 17.99
N PRO A 278 -5.70 5.65 17.34
CA PRO A 278 -5.27 6.19 16.07
C PRO A 278 -3.92 6.90 16.13
N VAL A 279 -3.15 6.79 15.05
CA VAL A 279 -1.89 7.53 14.88
C VAL A 279 -2.16 8.74 13.98
N ALA A 280 -1.86 9.94 14.48
CA ALA A 280 -2.03 11.17 13.70
C ALA A 280 -1.12 11.16 12.46
N PRO A 281 -1.58 11.64 11.29
CA PRO A 281 -0.74 11.75 10.11
C PRO A 281 0.49 12.63 10.38
N GLN A 282 1.66 12.15 9.98
CA GLN A 282 2.95 12.79 10.11
C GLN A 282 3.60 12.92 8.73
N LYS A 283 4.28 14.03 8.51
CA LYS A 283 5.10 14.29 7.33
C LYS A 283 6.52 14.55 7.82
N ASP A 284 7.50 14.23 6.98
CA ASP A 284 8.85 14.77 7.17
C ASP A 284 8.90 16.20 6.62
N GLU A 285 9.96 16.94 6.94
CA GLU A 285 10.14 18.33 6.53
C GLU A 285 10.06 18.51 5.02
N VAL A 286 10.64 17.57 4.25
CA VAL A 286 10.65 17.62 2.78
C VAL A 286 9.22 17.49 2.23
N LEU A 287 8.42 16.56 2.77
CA LEU A 287 7.04 16.37 2.34
C LEU A 287 6.18 17.57 2.78
N GLU A 288 6.40 18.17 3.95
CA GLU A 288 5.68 19.38 4.35
C GLU A 288 5.90 20.54 3.36
N GLN A 289 7.16 20.79 2.99
CA GLN A 289 7.52 21.81 2.01
C GLN A 289 6.95 21.49 0.62
N LEU A 290 7.01 20.22 0.21
CA LEU A 290 6.39 19.78 -1.04
C LEU A 290 4.89 20.05 -1.05
N VAL A 291 4.18 19.69 0.02
CA VAL A 291 2.72 19.87 0.10
C VAL A 291 2.35 21.35 0.02
N ALA A 292 3.08 22.23 0.71
CA ALA A 292 2.89 23.67 0.55
C ALA A 292 3.04 24.10 -0.92
N LYS A 293 4.09 23.60 -1.61
CA LYS A 293 4.30 23.88 -3.03
C LYS A 293 3.18 23.35 -3.93
N LEU A 294 2.66 22.15 -3.64
CA LEU A 294 1.53 21.57 -4.36
C LEU A 294 0.28 22.45 -4.21
N HIS A 295 -0.01 22.92 -2.99
CA HIS A 295 -1.16 23.78 -2.71
C HIS A 295 -1.05 25.15 -3.42
N GLU A 296 0.15 25.76 -3.47
CA GLU A 296 0.41 26.96 -4.28
C GLU A 296 0.05 26.75 -5.76
N GLN A 297 0.22 25.53 -6.26
CA GLN A 297 -0.07 25.15 -7.64
C GLN A 297 -1.50 24.63 -7.85
N GLY A 298 -2.39 24.86 -6.88
CA GLY A 298 -3.80 24.49 -6.97
C GLY A 298 -4.10 23.02 -6.73
N PHE A 299 -3.16 22.25 -6.16
CA PHE A 299 -3.45 20.89 -5.70
C PHE A 299 -4.38 20.94 -4.49
N ASN A 300 -5.55 20.30 -4.58
CA ASN A 300 -6.50 20.20 -3.47
C ASN A 300 -7.01 18.77 -3.39
N GLU A 301 -6.55 18.03 -2.40
CA GLU A 301 -6.81 16.60 -2.24
C GLU A 301 -8.30 16.28 -2.21
N LYS A 302 -9.08 17.09 -1.48
CA LYS A 302 -10.52 16.89 -1.34
C LYS A 302 -11.24 17.05 -2.67
N VAL A 303 -10.85 18.04 -3.47
CA VAL A 303 -11.43 18.29 -4.79
C VAL A 303 -10.99 17.23 -5.80
N LEU A 304 -9.73 16.80 -5.75
CA LEU A 304 -9.18 15.82 -6.70
C LEU A 304 -9.76 14.42 -6.48
N LEU A 305 -10.12 14.10 -5.23
CA LEU A 305 -10.68 12.81 -4.84
C LEU A 305 -12.21 12.76 -4.82
N ALA A 306 -12.90 13.90 -4.87
CA ALA A 306 -14.34 13.98 -5.13
C ALA A 306 -14.69 13.39 -6.51
#